data_AF-A0A401U2S1-F1
#
_entry.id   AF-A0A401U2S1-F1
#
_cell.length_a   1.000
_cell.length_b   1.000
_cell.length_c   1.000
_cell.angle_alpha   90.00
_cell.angle_beta   90.00
_cell.angle_gamma   90.00
#
_symmetry.space_group_name_H-M   'P 1'
#
loop_
_entity.id
_entity.type
_entity.pdbx_description
1 polymer ?
#
loop_
_entity_poly.entity_id
_entity_poly.type
_entity_poly.pdbx_seq_one_letter_code
_entity_poly.pdbx_strand_id
1 'polypeptide(L)'
;CHLAPEQSDSEIRPGLYPKPPNLSEQRFDPKTVFWVTKHGLKMSGMPAWGLGHDDATIWSIVAFVTKLPGLSAEHYKDMVARAPPDEEMEFHGQGGRQEAGKQWQEARGRDVDANRAKG
;
A
#
# COMPACT_ATOMS: atom_id res chain seq x y z
N CYS A 1 -4.60 -2.50 -5.18
CA CYS A 1 -5.70 -3.49 -5.19
C CYS A 1 -6.92 -3.05 -5.99
N HIS A 2 -7.52 -1.87 -5.73
CA HIS A 2 -8.87 -1.51 -6.22
C HIS A 2 -8.96 -0.63 -7.48
N LEU A 3 -7.82 -0.32 -8.10
CA LEU A 3 -7.66 0.50 -9.31
C LEU A 3 -8.04 1.98 -9.15
N ALA A 4 -7.27 2.85 -9.80
CA ALA A 4 -7.64 4.24 -10.02
C ALA A 4 -8.61 4.36 -11.21
N PRO A 5 -9.29 5.50 -11.39
CA PRO A 5 -10.10 5.73 -12.58
C PRO A 5 -9.31 5.52 -13.88
N GLU A 6 -9.97 4.93 -14.88
CA GLU A 6 -9.41 4.58 -16.20
C GLU A 6 -8.25 3.55 -16.16
N GLN A 7 -7.93 3.00 -14.98
CA GLN A 7 -6.96 1.93 -14.85
C GLN A 7 -7.65 0.57 -14.97
N SER A 8 -7.12 -0.31 -15.83
CA SER A 8 -7.67 -1.65 -16.04
C SER A 8 -6.99 -2.75 -15.21
N ASP A 9 -5.72 -2.55 -14.82
CA ASP A 9 -4.98 -3.52 -14.01
C ASP A 9 -3.88 -2.89 -13.14
N SER A 10 -3.29 -3.70 -12.25
CA SER A 10 -2.13 -3.34 -11.42
C SER A 10 -1.31 -4.60 -11.10
N GLU A 11 -0.01 -4.45 -10.84
CA GLU A 11 0.92 -5.57 -10.58
C GLU A 11 0.41 -6.60 -9.55
N ILE A 12 -0.24 -6.14 -8.47
CA ILE A 12 -0.72 -7.02 -7.39
C ILE A 12 -2.04 -7.75 -7.72
N ARG A 13 -2.87 -7.23 -8.63
CA ARG A 13 -4.24 -7.72 -8.84
C ARG A 13 -4.33 -9.18 -9.33
N PRO A 14 -3.43 -9.68 -10.20
CA PRO A 14 -3.44 -11.08 -10.62
C PRO A 14 -3.28 -12.09 -9.47
N GLY A 15 -2.59 -11.70 -8.39
CA GLY A 15 -2.35 -12.56 -7.23
C GLY A 15 -3.45 -12.56 -6.17
N LEU A 16 -4.50 -11.76 -6.34
CA LEU A 16 -5.54 -11.59 -5.31
C LEU A 16 -6.77 -12.46 -5.61
N TYR A 17 -7.16 -13.28 -4.64
CA TYR A 17 -8.40 -14.04 -4.66
C TYR A 17 -9.21 -13.83 -3.35
N PRO A 18 -10.52 -13.53 -3.43
CA PRO A 18 -11.25 -13.14 -4.64
C PRO A 18 -10.68 -11.86 -5.28
N LYS A 19 -10.97 -11.65 -6.57
CA LYS A 19 -10.48 -10.47 -7.30
C LYS A 19 -11.13 -9.20 -6.73
N PRO A 20 -10.35 -8.17 -6.34
CA PRO A 20 -10.93 -6.96 -5.79
C PRO A 20 -11.79 -6.20 -6.81
N PRO A 21 -12.96 -5.67 -6.42
CA PRO A 21 -13.78 -4.84 -7.31
C PRO A 21 -13.02 -3.58 -7.74
N ASN A 22 -13.33 -3.08 -8.95
CA ASN A 22 -12.89 -1.75 -9.38
C ASN A 22 -13.79 -0.71 -8.72
N LEU A 23 -13.26 0.02 -7.74
CA LEU A 23 -14.02 1.00 -6.98
C LEU A 23 -14.30 2.29 -7.78
N SER A 24 -13.66 2.49 -8.93
CA SER A 24 -13.94 3.60 -9.85
C SER A 24 -15.14 3.36 -10.76
N GLU A 25 -15.63 2.12 -10.85
CA GLU A 25 -16.74 1.73 -11.72
C GLU A 25 -18.00 1.36 -10.94
N GLN A 26 -17.84 0.96 -9.67
CA GLN A 26 -18.92 0.38 -8.87
C GLN A 26 -19.30 1.28 -7.69
N ARG A 27 -20.59 1.45 -7.46
CA ARG A 27 -21.14 2.14 -6.28
C ARG A 27 -21.52 1.13 -5.20
N PHE A 28 -21.18 1.44 -3.96
CA PHE A 28 -21.51 0.63 -2.78
C PHE A 28 -22.23 1.50 -1.75
N ASP A 29 -23.04 0.87 -0.89
CA ASP A 29 -23.63 1.56 0.26
C ASP A 29 -22.51 2.00 1.23
N PRO A 30 -22.47 3.28 1.66
CA PRO A 30 -21.41 3.78 2.54
C PRO A 30 -21.28 3.01 3.86
N LYS A 31 -22.38 2.49 4.43
CA LYS A 31 -22.29 1.71 5.68
C LYS A 31 -21.66 0.34 5.43
N THR A 32 -21.94 -0.27 4.28
CA THR A 32 -21.24 -1.49 3.85
C THR A 32 -19.75 -1.24 3.65
N VAL A 33 -19.37 -0.15 2.97
CA VAL A 33 -17.94 0.21 2.78
C VAL A 33 -17.28 0.41 4.13
N PHE A 34 -17.91 1.14 5.07
CA PHE A 34 -17.39 1.34 6.41
C PHE A 34 -17.15 0.01 7.13
N TRP A 35 -18.15 -0.87 7.14
CA TRP A 35 -18.06 -2.16 7.84
C TRP A 35 -16.96 -3.05 7.25
N VAL A 36 -16.88 -3.14 5.92
CA VAL A 36 -15.86 -3.94 5.22
C VAL A 36 -14.46 -3.37 5.43
N THR A 37 -14.27 -2.06 5.35
CA THR A 37 -12.97 -1.43 5.62
C THR A 37 -12.54 -1.63 7.07
N LYS A 38 -13.46 -1.47 8.01
CA LYS A 38 -13.18 -1.65 9.45
C LYS A 38 -12.79 -3.08 9.79
N HIS A 39 -13.51 -4.06 9.27
CA HIS A 39 -13.41 -5.46 9.69
C HIS A 39 -12.67 -6.38 8.71
N GLY A 40 -12.39 -5.92 7.49
CA GLY A 40 -11.83 -6.73 6.42
C GLY A 40 -12.79 -7.80 5.92
N LEU A 41 -12.28 -8.66 5.03
CA LEU A 41 -13.02 -9.84 4.55
C LEU A 41 -12.15 -11.08 4.74
N LYS A 42 -12.66 -12.04 5.51
CA LYS A 42 -11.99 -13.31 5.78
C LYS A 42 -11.75 -14.07 4.48
N MET A 43 -10.60 -14.76 4.38
CA MET A 43 -10.16 -15.48 3.18
C MET A 43 -10.02 -14.60 1.94
N SER A 44 -9.61 -13.34 2.12
CA SER A 44 -9.30 -12.42 1.03
C SER A 44 -8.04 -11.60 1.34
N GLY A 45 -7.56 -10.85 0.35
CA GLY A 45 -6.52 -9.83 0.55
C GLY A 45 -7.03 -8.51 1.16
N MET A 46 -8.27 -8.43 1.65
CA MET A 46 -8.84 -7.22 2.27
C MET A 46 -8.60 -7.25 3.80
N PRO A 47 -7.64 -6.47 4.33
CA PRO A 47 -7.34 -6.43 5.76
C PRO A 47 -8.40 -5.67 6.57
N ALA A 48 -8.38 -5.85 7.89
CA ALA A 48 -9.20 -5.09 8.84
C ALA A 48 -8.48 -3.81 9.27
N TRP A 49 -8.90 -2.64 8.78
CA TRP A 49 -8.25 -1.37 9.10
C TRP A 49 -8.64 -0.80 10.47
N GLY A 50 -9.75 -1.28 11.05
CA GLY A 50 -10.18 -0.90 12.39
C GLY A 50 -9.28 -1.35 13.53
N LEU A 51 -8.21 -2.10 13.23
CA LEU A 51 -7.16 -2.43 14.21
C LEU A 51 -6.12 -1.30 14.35
N GLY A 52 -5.99 -0.42 13.35
CA GLY A 52 -4.99 0.66 13.32
C GLY A 52 -5.57 2.06 13.14
N HIS A 53 -6.81 2.19 12.67
CA HIS A 53 -7.46 3.46 12.37
C HIS A 53 -8.76 3.62 13.15
N ASP A 54 -9.04 4.83 13.61
CA ASP A 54 -10.31 5.16 14.26
C ASP A 54 -11.47 5.31 13.26
N ASP A 55 -12.69 5.41 13.78
CA ASP A 55 -13.89 5.48 12.95
C ASP A 55 -13.91 6.74 12.07
N ALA A 56 -13.38 7.86 12.55
CA ALA A 56 -13.31 9.11 11.79
C ALA A 56 -12.40 8.97 10.56
N THR A 57 -11.25 8.30 10.73
CA THR A 57 -10.32 8.03 9.64
C THR A 57 -10.93 7.06 8.63
N ILE A 58 -11.60 5.99 9.10
CA ILE A 58 -12.32 5.05 8.22
C ILE A 58 -13.44 5.76 7.44
N TRP A 59 -14.21 6.65 8.08
CA TRP A 59 -15.23 7.44 7.38
C TRP A 59 -14.65 8.38 6.33
N SER A 60 -13.43 8.91 6.53
CA SER A 60 -12.74 9.71 5.51
C SER A 60 -12.42 8.89 4.26
N ILE A 61 -12.00 7.63 4.43
CA ILE A 61 -11.81 6.68 3.33
C ILE A 61 -13.15 6.37 2.63
N VAL A 62 -14.22 6.14 3.41
CA VAL A 62 -15.56 5.88 2.86
C VAL A 62 -16.06 7.04 2.01
N ALA A 63 -15.83 8.28 2.47
CA ALA A 63 -16.21 9.49 1.74
C ALA A 63 -15.49 9.55 0.37
N PHE A 64 -14.19 9.26 0.34
CA PHE A 64 -13.42 9.17 -0.90
C PHE A 64 -13.93 8.07 -1.83
N VAL A 65 -14.11 6.84 -1.33
CA VAL A 65 -14.63 5.70 -2.12
C VAL A 65 -16.01 6.00 -2.70
N THR A 66 -16.87 6.70 -1.95
CA THR A 66 -18.21 7.08 -2.42
C THR A 66 -18.16 8.07 -3.60
N LYS A 67 -17.14 8.94 -3.63
CA LYS A 67 -16.93 9.91 -4.72
C LYS A 67 -16.21 9.32 -5.92
N LEU A 68 -15.45 8.23 -5.73
CA LEU A 68 -14.59 7.64 -6.75
C LEU A 68 -15.33 7.28 -8.06
N PRO A 69 -16.55 6.71 -8.04
CA PRO A 69 -17.28 6.46 -9.27
C PRO A 69 -17.71 7.75 -9.97
N GLY A 70 -17.18 7.95 -11.18
CA GLY A 70 -17.41 9.14 -11.99
C GLY A 70 -16.29 10.19 -11.92
N LEU A 71 -15.22 9.93 -11.18
CA LEU A 71 -14.00 10.75 -11.27
C LEU A 71 -13.24 10.44 -12.56
N SER A 72 -12.84 11.49 -13.28
CA SER A 72 -11.85 11.37 -14.36
C SER A 72 -10.47 11.05 -13.78
N ALA A 73 -9.60 10.40 -14.57
CA ALA A 73 -8.22 10.16 -14.16
C ALA A 73 -7.44 11.46 -13.82
N GLU A 74 -7.73 12.57 -14.50
CA GLU A 74 -7.09 13.86 -14.25
C GLU A 74 -7.46 14.43 -12.87
N HIS A 75 -8.76 14.56 -12.58
CA HIS A 75 -9.23 15.03 -11.28
C HIS A 75 -8.78 14.13 -10.11
N TYR A 76 -8.73 12.81 -10.33
CA TYR A 76 -8.17 11.88 -9.35
C TYR A 76 -6.71 12.19 -9.02
N LYS A 77 -5.86 12.38 -10.06
CA LYS A 77 -4.44 12.71 -9.88
C LYS A 77 -4.25 14.04 -9.14
N ASP A 78 -5.05 15.03 -9.48
CA ASP A 78 -5.02 16.35 -8.84
C ASP A 78 -5.39 16.28 -7.34
N MET A 79 -6.43 15.51 -6.99
CA MET A 79 -6.78 15.27 -5.59
C MET A 79 -5.68 14.54 -4.82
N VAL A 80 -5.09 13.50 -5.39
CA VAL A 80 -3.99 12.75 -4.77
C VAL A 80 -2.75 13.63 -4.58
N ALA A 81 -2.42 14.48 -5.56
CA ALA A 81 -1.28 15.39 -5.46
C ALA A 81 -1.42 16.47 -4.38
N ARG A 82 -2.66 16.82 -4.01
CA ARG A 82 -2.98 17.80 -2.96
C ARG A 82 -3.18 17.18 -1.58
N ALA A 83 -3.28 15.85 -1.48
CA ALA A 83 -3.47 15.18 -0.21
C ALA A 83 -2.26 15.47 0.70
N PRO A 84 -2.48 15.80 1.99
CA PRO A 84 -1.38 15.92 2.93
C PRO A 84 -0.65 14.57 3.03
N PRO A 85 0.67 14.57 3.30
CA PRO A 85 1.36 13.34 3.65
C PRO A 85 0.69 12.71 4.87
N ASP A 86 0.54 11.39 4.83
CA ASP A 86 -0.01 10.61 5.92
C ASP A 86 0.98 10.54 7.09
N GLU A 87 0.59 11.12 8.23
CA GLU A 87 1.42 11.16 9.45
C GLU A 87 1.79 9.76 9.97
N GLU A 88 1.05 8.71 9.58
CA GLU A 88 1.34 7.32 9.93
C GLU A 88 2.45 6.64 9.09
N MET A 89 2.74 7.14 7.88
CA MET A 89 3.83 6.58 7.05
C MET A 89 5.23 6.94 7.56
N GLU A 90 5.36 7.89 8.49
CA GLU A 90 6.63 8.15 9.16
C GLU A 90 7.05 7.02 10.12
N PHE A 91 6.09 6.25 10.65
CA PHE A 91 6.38 5.18 11.63
C PHE A 91 7.05 3.94 11.02
N HIS A 92 6.98 3.75 9.69
CA HIS A 92 7.65 2.65 8.99
C HIS A 92 8.94 3.05 8.24
N GLY A 93 9.38 4.32 8.37
CA GLY A 93 10.61 4.84 7.75
C GLY A 93 11.84 4.89 8.66
N GLN A 94 11.69 4.71 9.97
CA GLN A 94 12.79 4.77 10.95
C GLN A 94 13.14 3.36 11.47
N GLY A 95 13.59 2.49 10.56
CA GLY A 95 13.96 1.11 10.86
C GLY A 95 15.10 0.60 9.98
N GLY A 96 16.30 1.15 10.19
CA GLY A 96 17.56 0.46 9.86
C GLY A 96 17.92 0.30 8.37
N ARG A 97 18.41 1.37 7.74
CA ARG A 97 19.25 1.22 6.54
C ARG A 97 20.39 2.25 6.48
N GLN A 98 21.19 2.35 7.52
CA GLN A 98 22.51 2.99 7.44
C GLN A 98 23.47 2.36 8.48
N GLU A 99 23.88 1.09 8.29
CA GLU A 99 25.21 0.64 8.74
C GLU A 99 25.61 -0.79 8.34
N ALA A 100 24.71 -1.63 7.82
CA ALA A 100 25.09 -2.99 7.43
C ALA A 100 25.89 -3.07 6.10
N GLY A 101 25.92 -2.02 5.28
CA GLY A 101 26.49 -2.06 3.93
C GLY A 101 28.02 -1.98 3.83
N LYS A 102 28.69 -1.47 4.87
CA LYS A 102 30.16 -1.31 4.84
C LYS A 102 30.91 -2.55 5.35
N GLN A 103 30.31 -3.30 6.27
CA GLN A 103 30.98 -4.46 6.87
C GLN A 103 31.02 -5.69 5.96
N TRP A 104 30.03 -5.88 5.07
CA TRP A 104 29.99 -7.04 4.17
C TRP A 104 30.97 -6.96 2.99
N GLN A 105 31.37 -5.77 2.54
CA GLN A 105 32.36 -5.62 1.46
C GLN A 105 33.79 -5.77 2.00
N GLU A 106 34.05 -5.35 3.24
CA GLU A 106 35.38 -5.44 3.85
C GLU A 106 35.72 -6.84 4.37
N ALA A 107 34.70 -7.62 4.77
CA ALA A 107 34.88 -9.03 5.14
C ALA A 107 35.15 -9.91 3.91
N ARG A 108 34.42 -9.71 2.80
CA ARG A 108 34.67 -10.47 1.55
C ARG A 108 35.96 -10.06 0.83
N GLY A 109 36.49 -8.86 1.06
CA GLY A 109 37.76 -8.43 0.48
C GLY A 109 38.99 -9.08 1.12
N ARG A 110 38.93 -9.44 2.42
CA ARG A 110 40.08 -10.03 3.13
C ARG A 110 40.27 -11.54 2.91
N ASP A 111 39.21 -12.24 2.52
CA ASP A 111 39.27 -13.69 2.37
C ASP A 111 39.76 -14.13 0.97
N VAL A 112 39.62 -13.28 -0.06
CA VAL A 112 40.10 -13.60 -1.42
C VAL A 112 41.63 -13.46 -1.53
N ASP A 113 42.22 -12.53 -0.77
CA ASP A 113 43.67 -12.29 -0.78
C ASP A 113 44.45 -13.34 0.02
N ALA A 114 43.84 -13.95 1.04
CA ALA A 114 44.49 -14.98 1.86
C ALA A 114 44.68 -16.33 1.14
N ASN A 115 43.88 -16.62 0.11
CA ASN A 115 43.94 -17.90 -0.63
C ASN A 115 44.80 -17.84 -1.90
N ARG A 116 45.39 -16.68 -2.23
CA ARG A 116 46.32 -16.50 -3.36
C ARG A 116 47.80 -16.58 -2.96
N ALA A 117 48.11 -16.63 -1.66
CA ALA A 117 49.49 -16.66 -1.14
C ALA A 117 49.99 -18.06 -0.71
N LYS A 118 49.32 -19.14 -1.12
CA LYS A 118 49.76 -20.53 -0.92
C LYS A 118 49.93 -21.34 -2.23
N GLY A 119 50.31 -20.65 -3.31
CA GLY A 119 50.78 -21.24 -4.56
C GLY A 119 52.07 -20.58 -4.98
#